data_AF-A0A7X6L1G5-F1
#
_entry.id   AF-A0A7X6L1G5-F1
#
_cell.length_a   1.000
_cell.length_b   1.000
_cell.length_c   1.000
_cell.angle_alpha   90.00
_cell.angle_beta   90.00
_cell.angle_gamma   90.00
#
_symmetry.space_group_name_H-M   'P 1'
#
loop_
_entity.id
_entity.type
_entity.pdbx_description
1 polymer ?
#
loop_
_entity_poly.entity_id
_entity_poly.type
_entity_poly.pdbx_seq_one_letter_code
_entity_poly.pdbx_strand_id
1 'polypeptide(L)' 'MLFAGLGLVQFEEGSLIQLVAGGVSVFRMVELGVDGDPTKALVQAVGDSPGTYPWTTDLSHAMLAEQP' A
#
# COMPACT_ATOMS: atom_id res chain seq x y z
N MET A 1 -16.09 -26.10 7.12
CA MET A 1 -16.92 -24.91 7.39
C MET A 1 -16.42 -23.81 6.49
N LEU A 2 -17.30 -23.27 5.64
CA LEU A 2 -16.98 -22.31 4.59
C LEU A 2 -17.21 -20.89 5.15
N PHE A 3 -16.17 -20.06 5.28
CA PHE A 3 -16.34 -18.63 5.51
C PHE A 3 -16.14 -17.91 4.17
N ALA A 4 -17.26 -17.60 3.51
CA ALA A 4 -17.27 -16.60 2.44
C ALA A 4 -17.16 -15.22 3.12
N GLY A 5 -15.94 -14.76 3.33
CA GLY A 5 -15.67 -13.36 3.69
C GLY A 5 -15.52 -12.57 2.40
N LEU A 6 -16.39 -11.57 2.20
CA LEU A 6 -16.16 -10.46 1.28
C LEU A 6 -14.69 -10.04 1.40
N GLY A 7 -13.94 -10.02 0.30
CA GLY A 7 -12.49 -9.84 0.28
C GLY A 7 -12.08 -8.57 1.02
N LEU A 8 -11.72 -8.70 2.31
CA LEU A 8 -10.99 -7.69 3.03
C LEU A 8 -9.62 -7.68 2.38
N VAL A 9 -9.36 -6.66 1.58
CA VAL A 9 -8.03 -6.36 1.05
C VAL A 9 -7.08 -6.30 2.25
N GLN A 10 -6.32 -7.38 2.47
CA GLN A 10 -5.31 -7.43 3.52
C GLN A 10 -4.03 -6.83 2.95
N PHE A 11 -3.71 -5.63 3.42
CA PHE A 11 -2.42 -5.03 3.17
C PHE A 11 -1.39 -5.71 4.08
N GLU A 12 -0.30 -6.19 3.49
CA GLU A 12 0.82 -6.80 4.22
C GLU A 12 2.14 -6.19 3.77
N GLU A 13 3.15 -6.18 4.64
CA GLU A 13 4.48 -5.71 4.28
C GLU A 13 5.00 -6.44 3.04
N GLY A 14 5.57 -5.69 2.11
CA GLY A 14 6.01 -6.18 0.80
C GLY A 14 4.93 -6.15 -0.28
N SER A 15 3.65 -5.94 0.07
CA SER A 15 2.56 -5.82 -0.91
C SER A 15 2.78 -4.65 -1.86
N LEU A 16 2.34 -4.80 -3.10
CA LEU A 16 2.24 -3.69 -4.03
C LEU A 16 0.89 -3.02 -3.85
N ILE A 17 0.90 -1.70 -3.69
CA ILE A 17 -0.30 -0.90 -3.55
C ILE A 17 -0.31 0.21 -4.59
N GLN A 18 -1.46 0.39 -5.22
CA GLN A 18 -1.76 1.52 -6.06
C GLN A 18 -2.40 2.60 -5.20
N LEU A 19 -1.77 3.77 -5.16
CA LEU A 19 -2.35 4.96 -4.54
C LEU A 19 -3.07 5.74 -5.64
N VAL A 20 -4.33 6.11 -5.41
CA VAL A 20 -5.12 6.91 -6.38
C VAL A 20 -5.02 8.41 -6.06
N ALA A 21 -4.71 8.75 -4.81
CA ALA A 21 -4.51 10.13 -4.38
C ALA A 21 -3.20 10.69 -4.94
N GLY A 22 -3.28 11.52 -5.98
CA GLY A 22 -2.13 12.25 -6.55
C GLY A 22 -1.56 11.69 -7.86
N GLY A 23 -2.09 10.57 -8.36
CA GLY A 23 -1.66 9.92 -9.61
C GLY A 23 -1.74 8.40 -9.48
N VAL A 24 -2.07 7.69 -10.56
CA VAL A 24 -2.09 6.22 -10.57
C VAL A 24 -0.64 5.73 -10.55
N SER A 25 -0.09 5.53 -9.35
CA SER A 25 1.27 5.02 -9.17
C SER A 25 1.27 3.86 -8.20
N VAL A 26 2.03 2.83 -8.54
CA VAL A 26 2.21 1.64 -7.73
C VAL A 26 3.45 1.82 -6.86
N PHE A 27 3.32 1.48 -5.59
CA PHE A 27 4.38 1.52 -4.61
C PHE A 27 4.46 0.20 -3.88
N ARG A 28 5.64 -0.14 -3.37
CA ARG A 28 5.81 -1.28 -2.46
C ARG A 28 5.62 -0.80 -1.04
N MET A 29 4.73 -1.45 -0.30
CA MET A 29 4.58 -1.24 1.13
C MET A 29 5.77 -1.86 1.84
N VAL A 30 6.46 -1.07 2.65
CA VAL A 30 7.63 -1.49 3.44
C VAL A 30 7.21 -1.81 4.87
N GLU A 31 6.27 -1.04 5.42
CA GLU A 31 5.78 -1.18 6.80
C GLU A 31 4.29 -0.81 6.85
N LEU A 32 3.54 -1.50 7.70
CA LEU A 32 2.14 -1.21 8.03
C LEU A 32 2.02 -0.80 9.51
N GLY A 33 1.15 0.14 9.83
CA GLY A 33 0.94 0.53 11.23
C GLY A 33 1.85 1.65 11.72
N VAL A 34 2.33 2.50 10.81
CA VAL A 34 3.28 3.58 11.14
C VAL A 34 2.70 4.47 12.25
N ASP A 35 3.53 4.79 13.24
CA ASP A 35 3.15 5.54 14.45
C ASP A 35 2.01 4.90 15.29
N GLY A 36 1.80 3.59 15.14
CA GLY A 36 0.70 2.86 15.80
C GLY A 36 -0.64 2.98 15.09
N ASP A 37 -0.67 3.56 13.89
CA ASP A 37 -1.90 3.74 13.10
C ASP A 37 -1.99 2.69 11.97
N PRO A 38 -2.89 1.69 12.06
CA PRO A 38 -3.02 0.63 11.07
C PRO A 38 -3.53 1.10 9.71
N THR A 39 -4.03 2.35 9.59
CA THR A 39 -4.43 2.91 8.29
C THR A 39 -3.28 3.57 7.56
N LYS A 40 -2.09 3.63 8.17
CA LYS A 40 -0.89 4.22 7.58
C LYS A 40 0.13 3.17 7.21
N ALA A 41 0.82 3.44 6.12
CA ALA A 41 1.88 2.60 5.62
C ALA A 41 3.08 3.42 5.20
N LEU A 42 4.26 2.84 5.36
CA LEU A 42 5.49 3.36 4.79
C LEU A 42 5.66 2.73 3.40
N VAL A 43 5.84 3.54 2.37
CA VAL A 43 5.92 3.07 0.98
C VAL A 43 7.23 3.48 0.31
N GLN A 44 7.70 2.64 -0.60
CA GLN A 44 8.83 2.92 -1.50
C GLN A 44 8.42 2.81 -2.96
N ALA A 45 9.17 3.47 -3.85
CA ALA A 45 9.05 3.27 -5.29
C ALA A 45 9.28 1.81 -5.69
N VAL A 46 8.61 1.40 -6.76
CA VAL A 46 8.97 0.20 -7.51
C VAL A 46 9.72 0.67 -8.76
N GLY A 47 10.99 0.26 -8.90
CA GLY A 47 11.87 0.71 -9.99
C GLY A 47 12.41 2.14 -9.82
N ASP A 48 12.83 2.76 -10.93
CA ASP A 48 13.40 4.12 -10.98
C ASP A 48 12.32 5.20 -11.09
N SER A 49 11.40 5.24 -10.13
CA SER A 49 10.43 6.33 -10.03
C SER A 49 11.08 7.56 -9.36
N PRO A 50 10.96 8.77 -9.93
CA PRO A 50 11.47 9.98 -9.29
C PRO A 50 10.70 10.30 -8.01
N GLY A 51 11.41 10.64 -6.93
CA GLY A 51 10.80 11.04 -5.66
C GLY A 51 11.72 10.87 -4.46
N THR A 52 11.22 11.24 -3.28
CA THR A 52 11.87 10.96 -2.00
C THR A 52 11.16 9.79 -1.34
N TYR A 53 11.91 8.71 -1.11
CA TYR A 53 11.43 7.47 -0.53
C TYR A 53 12.36 7.02 0.62
N PRO A 54 11.86 6.22 1.57
CA PRO A 54 10.45 5.89 1.77
C PRO A 54 9.66 7.07 2.39
N TRP A 55 8.35 7.09 2.22
CA TRP A 55 7.45 8.11 2.80
C TRP A 55 6.15 7.48 3.32
N THR A 56 5.47 8.16 4.25
CA THR A 56 4.26 7.65 4.90
C THR A 56 3.00 8.06 4.15
N THR A 57 2.14 7.11 3.80
CA THR A 57 0.86 7.33 3.13
C THR A 57 -0.32 6.80 3.93
N ASP A 58 -1.51 7.34 3.64
CA ASP A 58 -2.78 6.81 4.11
C ASP A 58 -3.33 5.75 3.15
N LEU A 59 -3.87 4.66 3.69
CA LEU A 59 -4.38 3.51 2.93
C LEU A 59 -5.88 3.59 2.62
N SER A 60 -6.60 4.63 3.06
CA SER A 60 -8.06 4.78 2.86
C SER A 60 -8.47 4.78 1.39
N HIS A 61 -7.54 5.14 0.50
CA HIS A 61 -7.72 5.15 -0.96
C HIS A 61 -6.70 4.28 -1.70
N ALA A 62 -6.02 3.39 -0.97
CA ALA A 62 -5.10 2.43 -1.56
C ALA A 62 -5.86 1.21 -2.08
N MET A 63 -5.34 0.62 -3.15
CA MET A 63 -5.79 -0.66 -3.69
C MET A 63 -4.59 -1.59 -3.83
N LEU A 64 -4.76 -2.90 -3.64
CA LEU A 64 -3.68 -3.83 -3.98
C LEU A 64 -3.43 -3.81 -5.49
N ALA A 65 -2.16 -3.83 -5.85
CA ALA A 65 -1.71 -3.97 -7.23
C ALA A 65 -1.06 -5.34 -7.40
N GLU A 66 -1.34 -6.00 -8.53
CA GLU A 66 -0.67 -7.27 -8.86
C GLU A 66 0.65 -7.04 -9.60
N GLN A 67 0.81 -5.85 -10.21
CA GLN A 67 1.96 -5.47 -11.02
C GLN A 67 2.41 -4.04 -10.70
N PRO A 68 3.73 -3.77 -10.76
CA PRO A 68 4.29 -2.44 -10.58
C PRO A 68 4.09 -1.52 -11.78
#